data_AF-A0A350EWV9-F1
#
_entry.id   AF-A0A350EWV9-F1
#
_cell.length_a   1.000
_cell.length_b   1.000
_cell.length_c   1.000
_cell.angle_alpha   90.00
_cell.angle_beta   90.00
_cell.angle_gamma   90.00
#
_symmetry.space_group_name_H-M   'P 1'
#
loop_
_entity.id
_entity.type
_entity.pdbx_description
1 polymer ?
#
loop_
_entity_poly.entity_id
_entity_poly.type
_entity_poly.pdbx_seq_one_letter_code
_entity_poly.pdbx_strand_id
1 'polypeptide(L)'
;MAAELGCFAQHDLDAQLQRERDWTVLGNRFANGELDAIHAPATFAFTLPLGLHSDPCPCLAPLVLSLQGNAITLAGGWRERGVTDARSLAGVVQQLAGRRLLTFGVPHTHSVHAILLRQWLRQGGIHPDRQVRIISVPPMEMFPHLKLGYLDG
;
A
#
# COMPACT_ATOMS: atom_id res chain seq x y z
N MET A 1 14.52 -7.30 -14.26
CA MET A 1 14.58 -7.36 -15.75
C MET A 1 15.85 -6.70 -16.27
N ALA A 2 16.11 -5.41 -16.01
CA ALA A 2 17.29 -4.71 -16.53
C ALA A 2 18.64 -5.42 -16.23
N ALA A 3 18.82 -5.95 -15.00
CA ALA A 3 20.01 -6.75 -14.65
C ALA A 3 20.12 -8.02 -15.50
N GLU A 4 19.07 -8.85 -15.51
CA GLU A 4 19.04 -10.13 -16.26
C GLU A 4 19.20 -9.98 -17.78
N LEU A 5 18.73 -8.85 -18.34
CA LEU A 5 18.85 -8.54 -19.76
C LEU A 5 20.17 -7.83 -20.10
N GLY A 6 21.05 -7.60 -19.13
CA GLY A 6 22.34 -6.93 -19.34
C GLY A 6 22.24 -5.43 -19.63
N CYS A 7 21.07 -4.79 -19.45
CA CYS A 7 20.87 -3.38 -19.75
C CYS A 7 21.77 -2.45 -18.91
N PHE A 8 22.05 -2.81 -17.65
CA PHE A 8 22.95 -2.01 -16.81
C PHE A 8 24.39 -2.02 -17.36
N ALA A 9 24.90 -3.19 -17.72
CA ALA A 9 26.23 -3.34 -18.31
C ALA A 9 26.36 -2.61 -19.67
N GLN A 10 25.30 -2.59 -20.48
CA GLN A 10 25.26 -1.82 -21.73
C GLN A 10 25.41 -0.30 -21.54
N HIS A 11 25.17 0.20 -20.34
CA HIS A 11 25.29 1.61 -19.96
C HIS A 11 26.42 1.84 -18.95
N ASP A 12 27.37 0.91 -18.82
CA ASP A 12 28.50 0.99 -17.89
C ASP A 12 28.08 1.20 -16.41
N LEU A 13 26.91 0.70 -16.04
CA LEU A 13 26.38 0.74 -14.67
C LEU A 13 26.61 -0.58 -13.95
N ASP A 14 27.40 -0.55 -12.88
CA ASP A 14 27.52 -1.67 -11.94
C ASP A 14 26.41 -1.55 -10.89
N ALA A 15 25.31 -2.28 -11.10
CA ALA A 15 24.12 -2.21 -10.27
C ALA A 15 23.88 -3.52 -9.51
N GLN A 16 23.84 -3.45 -8.19
CA GLN A 16 23.49 -4.58 -7.33
C GLN A 16 22.03 -4.52 -6.88
N LEU A 17 21.23 -5.51 -7.27
CA LEU A 17 19.84 -5.61 -6.82
C LEU A 17 19.77 -6.27 -5.44
N GLN A 18 19.15 -5.58 -4.48
CA GLN A 18 18.89 -6.09 -3.13
C GLN A 18 17.39 -6.15 -2.87
N ARG A 19 16.93 -7.24 -2.23
CA ARG A 19 15.51 -7.42 -1.89
C ARG A 19 15.25 -6.98 -0.46
N GLU A 20 14.44 -5.93 -0.31
CA GLU A 20 13.97 -5.47 1.00
C GLU A 20 12.64 -6.12 1.41
N ARG A 21 12.43 -6.20 2.73
CA ARG A 21 11.25 -6.85 3.34
C ARG A 21 10.10 -5.89 3.65
N ASP A 22 10.43 -4.63 3.90
CA ASP A 22 9.50 -3.63 4.42
C ASP A 22 9.82 -2.23 3.89
N TRP A 23 8.77 -1.42 3.72
CA TRP A 23 8.86 -0.06 3.17
C TRP A 23 9.55 0.92 4.12
N THR A 24 9.41 0.75 5.43
CA THR A 24 10.11 1.54 6.46
C THR A 24 11.59 1.25 6.42
N VAL A 25 11.98 -0.03 6.35
CA VAL A 25 13.39 -0.44 6.21
C VAL A 25 13.98 0.12 4.92
N LEU A 26 13.26 0.01 3.80
CA LEU A 26 13.69 0.57 2.52
C LEU A 26 13.92 2.09 2.59
N GLY A 27 12.98 2.83 3.20
CA GLY A 27 13.09 4.28 3.37
C GLY A 27 14.29 4.68 4.24
N ASN A 28 14.49 4.00 5.38
CA ASN A 28 15.62 4.27 6.27
C ASN A 28 16.98 4.01 5.61
N ARG A 29 17.14 2.86 4.93
CA ARG A 29 18.40 2.51 4.26
C ARG A 29 18.71 3.47 3.11
N PHE A 30 17.69 3.91 2.38
CA PHE A 30 17.84 4.94 1.36
C PHE A 30 18.24 6.30 1.98
N ALA A 31 17.56 6.74 3.03
CA ALA A 31 17.86 7.99 3.72
C ALA A 31 19.28 8.01 4.34
N ASN A 32 19.77 6.85 4.80
CA ASN A 32 21.11 6.67 5.35
C ASN A 32 22.23 6.56 4.28
N GLY A 33 21.88 6.55 2.99
CA GLY A 33 22.85 6.37 1.90
C GLY A 33 23.38 4.93 1.77
N GLU A 34 22.70 3.94 2.36
CA GLU A 34 23.01 2.52 2.14
C GLU A 34 22.49 2.00 0.79
N LEU A 35 21.55 2.72 0.18
CA LEU A 35 20.98 2.43 -1.13
C LEU A 35 21.00 3.71 -1.98
N ASP A 36 21.56 3.62 -3.19
CA ASP A 36 21.60 4.77 -4.12
C ASP A 36 20.27 5.00 -4.86
N ALA A 37 19.47 3.93 -5.02
CA ALA A 37 18.19 3.96 -5.71
C ALA A 37 17.24 2.90 -5.17
N ILE A 38 15.94 3.17 -5.22
CA ILE A 38 14.88 2.27 -4.76
C ILE A 38 13.74 2.17 -5.77
N HIS A 39 13.20 0.96 -5.94
CA HIS A 39 11.88 0.79 -6.52
C HIS A 39 10.85 0.92 -5.39
N ALA A 40 10.07 1.99 -5.43
CA ALA A 40 9.14 2.32 -4.35
C ALA A 40 7.79 2.84 -4.88
N PRO A 41 6.72 2.81 -4.06
CA PRO A 41 5.46 3.47 -4.39
C PRO A 41 5.69 4.94 -4.70
N ALA A 42 4.96 5.47 -5.70
CA ALA A 42 5.11 6.87 -6.13
C ALA A 42 4.96 7.91 -4.99
N THR A 43 4.29 7.54 -3.90
CA THR A 43 4.17 8.38 -2.70
C THR A 43 5.51 8.69 -2.04
N PHE A 44 6.53 7.82 -2.17
CA PHE A 44 7.87 8.01 -1.59
C PHE A 44 8.53 9.31 -2.04
N ALA A 45 8.29 9.73 -3.28
CA ALA A 45 8.78 11.00 -3.82
C ALA A 45 8.31 12.22 -3.01
N PHE A 46 7.19 12.10 -2.30
CA PHE A 46 6.62 13.14 -1.46
C PHE A 46 6.86 12.87 0.03
N THR A 47 6.78 11.62 0.44
CA THR A 47 6.80 11.25 1.86
C THR A 47 8.21 11.16 2.44
N LEU A 48 9.24 10.85 1.64
CA LEU A 48 10.64 10.86 2.09
C LEU A 48 11.16 12.28 2.39
N PRO A 49 10.99 13.29 1.53
CA PRO A 49 11.42 14.66 1.84
C PRO A 49 10.69 15.27 3.05
N LEU A 50 9.48 14.79 3.33
CA LEU A 50 8.66 15.20 4.48
C LEU A 50 8.97 14.44 5.77
N GLY A 51 9.85 13.43 5.74
CA GLY A 51 10.18 12.63 6.92
C GLY A 51 9.03 11.74 7.43
N LEU A 52 8.12 11.31 6.56
CA LEU A 52 6.94 10.51 6.94
C LEU A 52 7.19 9.00 6.97
N HIS A 53 8.42 8.56 6.64
CA HIS A 53 8.86 7.16 6.68
C HIS A 53 10.22 6.95 7.38
N SER A 54 11.08 7.95 7.33
CA SER A 54 12.47 7.95 7.78
C SER A 54 12.88 9.38 8.12
N ASP A 55 14.15 9.58 8.46
CA ASP A 55 14.72 10.92 8.45
C ASP A 55 14.51 11.58 7.06
N PRO A 56 14.20 12.89 7.02
CA PRO A 56 13.97 13.61 5.78
C PRO A 56 15.17 13.48 4.82
N CYS A 57 14.90 13.00 3.61
CA CYS A 57 15.92 12.81 2.59
C CYS A 57 15.44 13.41 1.25
N PRO A 58 16.21 14.30 0.60
CA PRO A 58 15.91 14.75 -0.75
C PRO A 58 15.96 13.58 -1.73
N CYS A 59 14.93 13.44 -2.56
CA CYS A 59 14.88 12.37 -3.56
C CYS A 59 14.23 12.84 -4.86
N LEU A 60 14.55 12.16 -5.96
CA LEU A 60 13.94 12.36 -7.28
C LEU A 60 13.30 11.05 -7.74
N ALA A 61 12.14 11.14 -8.39
CA ALA A 61 11.48 10.00 -9.04
C ALA A 61 11.49 10.19 -10.57
N PRO A 62 12.59 9.85 -11.27
CA PRO A 62 12.75 10.13 -12.68
C PRO A 62 11.96 9.20 -13.61
N LEU A 63 11.51 8.04 -13.09
CA LEU A 63 10.90 6.99 -13.89
C LEU A 63 9.65 6.43 -13.18
N VAL A 64 8.60 6.18 -13.97
CA VAL A 64 7.43 5.42 -13.55
C VAL A 64 7.55 4.01 -14.14
N LEU A 65 7.76 3.02 -13.28
CA LEU A 65 8.01 1.63 -13.71
C LEU A 65 6.74 0.85 -14.03
N SER A 66 5.60 1.24 -13.46
CA SER A 66 4.30 0.64 -13.76
C SER A 66 3.16 1.59 -13.44
N LEU A 67 2.04 1.39 -14.12
CA LEU A 67 0.75 2.00 -13.81
C LEU A 67 -0.26 0.87 -13.59
N GLN A 68 -1.20 1.06 -12.68
CA GLN A 68 -2.26 0.09 -12.35
C GLN A 68 -1.72 -1.18 -11.67
N GLY A 69 -2.44 -2.31 -11.78
CA GLY A 69 -2.07 -3.59 -11.14
C GLY A 69 -2.39 -3.71 -9.64
N ASN A 70 -2.87 -2.64 -9.02
CA ASN A 70 -3.36 -2.67 -7.64
C ASN A 70 -4.79 -3.22 -7.56
N ALA A 71 -5.15 -3.84 -6.44
CA ALA A 71 -6.49 -4.34 -6.19
C ALA A 71 -6.94 -4.03 -4.76
N ILE A 72 -8.26 -3.88 -4.58
CA ILE A 72 -8.90 -3.88 -3.28
C ILE A 72 -9.56 -5.25 -3.12
N THR A 73 -9.17 -5.97 -2.08
CA THR A 73 -9.65 -7.33 -1.81
C THR A 73 -10.54 -7.28 -0.58
N LEU A 74 -11.73 -7.86 -0.66
CA LEU A 74 -12.61 -8.02 0.50
C LEU A 74 -12.57 -9.47 0.99
N ALA A 75 -12.81 -9.68 2.28
CA ALA A 75 -12.97 -11.02 2.83
C ALA A 75 -14.12 -11.77 2.12
N GLY A 76 -13.93 -13.07 1.84
CA GLY A 76 -14.79 -13.83 0.92
C GLY A 76 -16.29 -13.83 1.29
N GLY A 77 -16.62 -13.85 2.58
CA GLY A 77 -18.01 -13.85 3.06
C GLY A 77 -18.82 -12.59 2.69
N TRP A 78 -18.15 -11.49 2.31
CA TRP A 78 -18.86 -10.28 1.89
C TRP A 78 -19.61 -10.45 0.57
N ARG A 79 -19.05 -11.23 -0.35
CA ARG A 79 -19.67 -11.48 -1.65
C ARG A 79 -20.98 -12.25 -1.52
N GLU A 80 -21.02 -13.25 -0.63
CA GLU A 80 -22.23 -14.01 -0.31
C GLU A 80 -23.32 -13.14 0.34
N ARG A 81 -22.91 -12.06 1.02
CA ARG A 81 -23.81 -11.04 1.58
C ARG A 81 -24.21 -9.96 0.57
N GLY A 82 -23.91 -10.13 -0.71
CA GLY A 82 -24.27 -9.20 -1.78
C GLY A 82 -23.36 -7.98 -1.91
N VAL A 83 -22.18 -7.97 -1.27
CA VAL A 83 -21.19 -6.89 -1.44
C VAL A 83 -20.37 -7.14 -2.71
N THR A 84 -20.50 -6.25 -3.69
CA THR A 84 -19.77 -6.31 -4.97
C THR A 84 -18.99 -5.04 -5.28
N ASP A 85 -19.23 -3.96 -4.53
CA ASP A 85 -18.62 -2.64 -4.72
C ASP A 85 -18.66 -1.82 -3.42
N ALA A 86 -18.14 -0.59 -3.46
CA ALA A 86 -18.11 0.28 -2.28
C ALA A 86 -19.52 0.70 -1.81
N ARG A 87 -20.51 0.76 -2.71
CA ARG A 87 -21.88 1.20 -2.39
C ARG A 87 -22.66 0.12 -1.65
N SER A 88 -22.56 -1.13 -2.12
CA SER A 88 -23.09 -2.31 -1.43
C SER A 88 -22.40 -2.54 -0.08
N LEU A 89 -21.09 -2.27 0.03
CA LEU A 89 -20.36 -2.26 1.30
C LEU A 89 -20.90 -1.20 2.28
N ALA A 90 -21.32 -0.02 1.80
CA ALA A 90 -21.83 1.05 2.65
C ALA A 90 -23.06 0.62 3.45
N GLY A 91 -23.95 -0.20 2.86
CA GLY A 91 -25.09 -0.79 3.56
C GLY A 91 -24.66 -1.66 4.74
N VAL A 92 -23.60 -2.46 4.58
CA VAL A 92 -23.01 -3.27 5.66
C VAL A 92 -22.42 -2.39 6.76
N VAL A 93 -21.66 -1.36 6.38
CA VAL A 93 -21.07 -0.41 7.33
C VAL A 93 -22.16 0.28 8.17
N GLN A 94 -23.27 0.67 7.55
CA GLN A 94 -24.42 1.25 8.26
C GLN A 94 -25.09 0.25 9.20
N GLN A 95 -25.30 -0.99 8.77
CA GLN A 95 -25.90 -2.04 9.61
C GLN A 95 -25.06 -2.37 10.86
N LEU A 96 -23.73 -2.26 10.75
CA LEU A 96 -22.80 -2.51 11.83
C LEU A 96 -22.44 -1.26 12.66
N ALA A 97 -22.95 -0.09 12.26
CA ALA A 97 -22.66 1.18 12.92
C ALA A 97 -22.99 1.10 14.43
N GLY A 98 -22.07 1.58 15.26
CA GLY A 98 -22.17 1.52 16.73
C GLY A 98 -21.91 0.14 17.35
N ARG A 99 -21.76 -0.92 16.55
CA ARG A 99 -21.45 -2.28 17.02
C ARG A 99 -20.01 -2.70 16.70
N ARG A 100 -19.57 -2.44 15.46
CA ARG A 100 -18.24 -2.83 14.98
C ARG A 100 -17.84 -1.99 13.77
N LEU A 101 -16.58 -1.58 13.73
CA LEU A 101 -15.96 -1.02 12.52
C LEU A 101 -15.34 -2.15 11.67
N LEU A 102 -15.57 -2.10 10.37
CA LEU A 102 -14.84 -2.95 9.42
C LEU A 102 -13.37 -2.53 9.41
N THR A 103 -12.46 -3.51 9.35
CA THR A 103 -11.01 -3.28 9.42
C THR A 103 -10.35 -3.62 8.09
N PHE A 104 -9.64 -2.65 7.51
CA PHE A 104 -8.94 -2.80 6.24
C PHE A 104 -7.42 -2.72 6.43
N GLY A 105 -6.69 -3.60 5.76
CA GLY A 105 -5.23 -3.65 5.79
C GLY A 105 -4.60 -2.88 4.62
N VAL A 106 -3.60 -2.07 4.91
CA VAL A 106 -2.75 -1.42 3.89
C VAL A 106 -1.28 -1.62 4.26
N PRO A 107 -0.33 -1.62 3.31
CA PRO A 107 1.07 -1.85 3.65
C PRO A 107 1.68 -0.67 4.41
N HIS A 108 1.15 0.54 4.19
CA HIS A 108 1.52 1.75 4.91
C HIS A 108 0.40 2.78 4.81
N THR A 109 0.21 3.61 5.84
CA THR A 109 -0.88 4.61 5.92
C THR A 109 -0.79 5.71 4.86
N HIS A 110 0.43 6.06 4.45
CA HIS A 110 0.72 7.02 3.37
C HIS A 110 1.00 6.37 2.00
N SER A 111 0.72 5.07 1.83
CA SER A 111 0.95 4.39 0.55
C SER A 111 -0.10 4.70 -0.51
N VAL A 112 0.23 4.44 -1.78
CA VAL A 112 -0.73 4.45 -2.89
C VAL A 112 -1.94 3.54 -2.60
N HIS A 113 -1.74 2.37 -1.99
CA HIS A 113 -2.81 1.46 -1.61
C HIS A 113 -3.80 2.10 -0.62
N ALA A 114 -3.29 2.84 0.36
CA ALA A 114 -4.13 3.57 1.31
C ALA A 114 -4.92 4.69 0.62
N ILE A 115 -4.30 5.42 -0.32
CA ILE A 115 -4.99 6.44 -1.12
C ILE A 115 -6.10 5.82 -1.96
N LEU A 116 -5.81 4.73 -2.68
CA LEU A 116 -6.78 4.01 -3.51
C LEU A 116 -7.95 3.47 -2.69
N LEU A 117 -7.68 2.84 -1.55
CA LEU A 117 -8.71 2.34 -0.65
C LEU A 117 -9.61 3.47 -0.13
N ARG A 118 -9.00 4.58 0.34
CA ARG A 118 -9.74 5.75 0.82
C ARG A 118 -10.62 6.35 -0.28
N GLN A 119 -10.12 6.43 -1.51
CA GLN A 119 -10.89 6.91 -2.65
C GLN A 119 -12.06 5.99 -2.96
N TRP A 120 -11.84 4.67 -3.00
CA TRP A 120 -12.89 3.68 -3.26
C TRP A 120 -13.99 3.70 -2.18
N LEU A 121 -13.61 3.77 -0.90
CA LEU A 121 -14.57 3.90 0.21
C LEU A 121 -15.42 5.17 0.08
N ARG A 122 -14.80 6.32 -0.25
CA ARG A 122 -15.51 7.58 -0.46
C ARG A 122 -16.50 7.52 -1.61
N GLN A 123 -16.17 6.81 -2.70
CA GLN A 123 -17.11 6.59 -3.82
C GLN A 123 -18.37 5.82 -3.40
N GLY A 124 -18.26 4.96 -2.36
CA GLY A 124 -19.39 4.29 -1.72
C GLY A 124 -20.14 5.13 -0.70
N GLY A 125 -19.67 6.34 -0.37
CA GLY A 125 -20.23 7.17 0.70
C GLY A 125 -19.76 6.79 2.11
N ILE A 126 -18.67 6.01 2.23
CA ILE A 126 -18.09 5.61 3.52
C ILE A 126 -16.96 6.58 3.88
N HIS A 127 -17.02 7.18 5.07
CA HIS A 127 -15.97 8.05 5.59
C HIS A 127 -14.79 7.21 6.12
N PRO A 128 -13.62 7.24 5.46
CA PRO A 128 -12.53 6.29 5.72
C PRO A 128 -11.90 6.42 7.12
N ASP A 129 -11.98 7.61 7.74
CA ASP A 129 -11.41 7.87 9.08
C ASP A 129 -12.43 7.80 10.23
N ARG A 130 -13.71 7.48 9.93
CA ARG A 130 -14.78 7.52 10.94
C ARG A 130 -15.66 6.28 10.97
N GLN A 131 -15.90 5.68 9.80
CA GLN A 131 -16.85 4.58 9.65
C GLN A 131 -16.18 3.23 9.42
N VAL A 132 -14.87 3.22 9.25
CA VAL A 132 -14.04 2.01 9.14
C VAL A 132 -12.71 2.24 9.85
N ARG A 133 -11.95 1.17 10.06
CA ARG A 133 -10.58 1.21 10.58
C ARG A 133 -9.64 0.81 9.46
N ILE A 134 -8.60 1.60 9.21
CA ILE A 134 -7.53 1.29 8.26
C ILE A 134 -6.23 1.14 9.05
N ILE A 135 -5.58 -0.02 8.95
CA ILE A 135 -4.36 -0.34 9.70
C ILE A 135 -3.21 -0.72 8.78
N SER A 136 -1.99 -0.45 9.24
CA SER A 136 -0.78 -0.90 8.55
C SER A 136 -0.56 -2.39 8.84
N VAL A 137 -0.43 -3.20 7.79
CA VAL A 137 -0.17 -4.64 7.88
C VAL A 137 0.91 -5.00 6.86
N PRO A 138 2.01 -5.67 7.25
CA PRO A 138 3.03 -6.12 6.31
C PRO A 138 2.42 -6.97 5.19
N PRO A 139 2.82 -6.81 3.92
CA PRO A 139 2.23 -7.55 2.79
C PRO A 139 2.17 -9.06 2.98
N MET A 140 3.21 -9.65 3.57
CA MET A 140 3.29 -11.11 3.83
C MET A 140 2.25 -11.58 4.86
N GLU A 141 1.76 -10.68 5.71
CA GLU A 141 0.80 -10.97 6.77
C GLU A 141 -0.64 -10.69 6.36
N MET A 142 -0.88 -9.98 5.25
CA MET A 142 -2.22 -9.61 4.81
C MET A 142 -3.12 -10.83 4.57
N PHE A 143 -2.64 -11.84 3.84
CA PHE A 143 -3.44 -13.04 3.56
C PHE A 143 -3.79 -13.83 4.83
N PRO A 144 -2.84 -14.16 5.73
CA PRO A 144 -3.18 -14.79 7.02
C PRO A 144 -4.22 -14.00 7.82
N HIS A 145 -4.08 -12.67 7.91
CA HIS A 145 -5.02 -11.84 8.67
C HIS A 145 -6.41 -11.78 8.03
N LEU A 146 -6.48 -11.76 6.69
CA LEU A 146 -7.75 -11.85 5.96
C LEU A 146 -8.43 -13.22 6.18
N LYS A 147 -7.64 -14.30 6.12
CA LYS A 147 -8.13 -15.67 6.32
C LYS A 147 -8.65 -15.91 7.73
N LEU A 148 -7.99 -15.35 8.75
CA LEU A 148 -8.38 -15.45 10.16
C LEU A 148 -9.51 -14.48 10.55
N GLY A 149 -9.95 -13.61 9.64
CA GLY A 149 -11.00 -12.63 9.90
C GLY A 149 -10.58 -11.44 10.77
N TYR A 150 -9.27 -11.20 10.90
CA TYR A 150 -8.74 -9.97 11.52
C TYR A 150 -8.88 -8.76 10.59
N LEU A 151 -8.89 -9.01 9.29
CA LEU A 151 -9.21 -8.02 8.25
C LEU A 151 -10.52 -8.37 7.55
N ASP A 152 -11.29 -7.33 7.27
CA ASP A 152 -12.49 -7.37 6.43
C ASP A 152 -12.16 -7.07 4.95
N GLY A 153 -10.98 -6.50 4.70
CA GLY A 153 -10.40 -6.25 3.38
C GLY A 153 -9.08 -5.51 3.44
#